data_AF-A0A0E3WC32-F1
#
_entry.id   AF-A0A0E3WC32-F1
#
_cell.length_a   1.000
_cell.length_b   1.000
_cell.length_c   1.000
_cell.angle_alpha   90.00
_cell.angle_beta   90.00
_cell.angle_gamma   90.00
#
_symmetry.space_group_name_H-M   'P 1'
#
loop_
_entity.id
_entity.type
_entity.pdbx_description
1 polymer ?
#
loop_
_entity_poly.entity_id
_entity_poly.type
_entity_poly.pdbx_seq_one_letter_code
_entity_poly.pdbx_strand_id
1 'polypeptide(L)'
;MNFLPRQLIASWQGVRTSYCVIDNTKRILRLVKPEWAAVQTAEGVGDLLKTKYPHLEIVGFDHNSDIRSVREFAEAIDDMLNAYPEVVLTKVSITKPPPGMKGAWAWATPSPTSGGNMSASIDLNADMAADWPGCCQAMQNEVVNNWAFGDPSRPVYSAIVHEFGHAVDFAALKSLREKEAMHEETKRVLLDLWYNTAADVQYGTWLRGQMSKYSFLDPNEEYSDVDAEEVHPFEVLAEAFTDVELNGDNARETSKALHKLMKDSLP
;
A
#
# COMPACT_ATOMS: atom_id res chain seq x y z
N MET A 1 -18.12 -11.78 37.40
CA MET A 1 -17.44 -12.98 37.90
C MET A 1 -16.98 -13.79 36.70
N ASN A 2 -15.65 -13.94 36.59
CA ASN A 2 -14.86 -15.09 36.11
C ASN A 2 -15.08 -15.53 34.64
N PHE A 3 -14.21 -15.25 33.66
CA PHE A 3 -12.81 -15.69 33.42
C PHE A 3 -12.56 -17.22 33.41
N LEU A 4 -12.12 -17.68 32.21
CA LEU A 4 -11.23 -18.82 31.85
C LEU A 4 -11.81 -20.25 31.68
N PRO A 5 -11.15 -21.18 30.91
CA PRO A 5 -9.91 -21.05 30.11
C PRO A 5 -9.90 -21.67 28.68
N ARG A 6 -8.85 -21.29 27.93
CA ARG A 6 -8.28 -21.94 26.74
C ARG A 6 -7.82 -23.39 26.99
N GLN A 7 -8.03 -24.30 26.03
CA GLN A 7 -7.17 -25.45 25.67
C GLN A 7 -7.33 -25.70 24.15
N LEU A 8 -6.35 -25.39 23.28
CA LEU A 8 -5.21 -26.22 22.83
C LEU A 8 -5.59 -27.59 22.26
N ILE A 9 -5.61 -27.69 20.92
CA ILE A 9 -5.17 -28.89 20.18
C ILE A 9 -4.30 -28.44 18.99
N ALA A 10 -3.08 -28.97 18.96
CA ALA A 10 -2.03 -28.83 17.94
C ALA A 10 -2.44 -29.57 16.64
N SER A 11 -1.85 -29.41 15.46
CA SER A 11 -0.45 -29.20 15.09
C SER A 11 -0.40 -28.96 13.58
N TRP A 12 0.39 -27.99 13.14
CA TRP A 12 0.97 -27.94 11.80
C TRP A 12 2.43 -27.51 11.96
N GLN A 13 3.31 -28.50 12.10
CA GLN A 13 4.76 -28.31 12.04
C GLN A 13 5.15 -28.16 10.57
N GLY A 14 5.74 -27.02 10.18
CA GLY A 14 6.45 -26.95 8.89
C GLY A 14 6.60 -25.58 8.22
N VAL A 15 5.95 -24.50 8.67
CA VAL A 15 6.15 -23.18 8.05
C VAL A 15 7.08 -22.35 8.92
N ARG A 16 8.20 -21.93 8.33
CA ARG A 16 9.26 -21.12 8.95
C ARG A 16 8.64 -19.92 9.67
N THR A 17 8.53 -20.03 10.98
CA THR A 17 8.25 -18.92 11.87
C THR A 17 9.44 -17.96 11.80
N SER A 18 9.11 -16.67 11.66
CA SER A 18 9.99 -15.51 11.82
C SER A 18 10.72 -15.00 10.57
N TYR A 19 9.99 -14.32 9.67
CA TYR A 19 10.60 -13.41 8.70
C TYR A 19 11.21 -12.16 9.37
N CYS A 20 10.73 -11.80 10.57
CA CYS A 20 11.14 -10.60 11.30
C CYS A 20 12.06 -10.87 12.50
N VAL A 21 12.61 -12.09 12.67
CA VAL A 21 13.58 -12.34 13.77
C VAL A 21 14.89 -11.62 13.46
N ILE A 22 15.05 -10.48 14.13
CA ILE A 22 16.16 -10.17 15.04
C ILE A 22 17.40 -11.03 14.80
N ASP A 23 18.12 -10.82 13.69
CA ASP A 23 19.58 -10.85 13.74
C ASP A 23 20.23 -10.11 12.57
N ASN A 24 21.06 -9.15 12.94
CA ASN A 24 22.03 -8.38 12.19
C ASN A 24 21.54 -7.50 11.03
N THR A 25 21.77 -6.19 11.21
CA THR A 25 21.81 -5.07 10.26
C THR A 25 22.23 -5.43 8.83
N LYS A 26 23.02 -6.49 8.64
CA LYS A 26 23.47 -7.06 7.36
C LYS A 26 22.38 -7.64 6.46
N ARG A 27 21.22 -8.07 6.98
CA ARG A 27 20.14 -8.64 6.15
C ARG A 27 19.18 -7.56 5.62
N ILE A 28 18.94 -6.50 6.40
CA ILE A 28 18.12 -5.35 6.00
C ILE A 28 18.82 -4.48 4.95
N LEU A 29 20.15 -4.32 5.06
CA LEU A 29 20.97 -3.67 4.01
C LEU A 29 20.96 -4.40 2.65
N ARG A 30 20.38 -5.61 2.56
CA ARG A 30 20.22 -6.34 1.29
C ARG A 30 18.85 -6.13 0.64
N LEU A 31 17.87 -5.62 1.37
CA LEU A 31 16.51 -5.39 0.87
C LEU A 31 16.29 -3.94 0.44
N VAL A 32 17.09 -3.02 1.00
CA VAL A 32 17.11 -1.61 0.62
C VAL A 32 18.26 -1.37 -0.37
N LYS A 33 18.04 -0.54 -1.40
CA LYS A 33 19.08 -0.23 -2.40
C LYS A 33 20.33 0.39 -1.76
N PRO A 34 21.53 0.12 -2.29
CA PRO A 34 22.79 0.53 -1.67
C PRO A 34 22.89 2.03 -1.35
N GLU A 35 22.32 2.90 -2.19
CA GLU A 35 22.35 4.35 -2.00
C GLU A 35 21.56 4.79 -0.76
N TRP A 36 20.37 4.23 -0.52
CA TRP A 36 19.55 4.52 0.65
C TRP A 36 20.15 3.88 1.91
N ALA A 37 20.67 2.65 1.75
CA ALA A 37 21.37 1.91 2.79
C ALA A 37 22.64 2.63 3.29
N ALA A 38 23.32 3.40 2.44
CA ALA A 38 24.54 4.13 2.77
C ALA A 38 24.28 5.35 3.68
N VAL A 39 23.07 5.91 3.68
CA VAL A 39 22.73 7.10 4.46
C VAL A 39 22.45 6.73 5.92
N GLN A 40 23.11 7.36 6.89
CA GLN A 40 23.13 6.91 8.29
C GLN A 40 22.15 7.61 9.25
N THR A 41 21.38 8.60 8.78
CA THR A 41 20.38 9.32 9.57
C THR A 41 19.08 9.46 8.80
N ALA A 42 17.96 9.60 9.51
CA ALA A 42 16.66 9.87 8.91
C ALA A 42 16.65 11.20 8.14
N GLU A 43 17.24 12.25 8.73
CA GLU A 43 17.42 13.56 8.08
C GLU A 43 18.20 13.43 6.77
N GLY A 44 19.30 12.67 6.78
CA GLY A 44 20.11 12.46 5.60
C GLY A 44 19.35 11.75 4.48
N VAL A 45 18.42 10.85 4.82
CA VAL A 45 17.58 10.17 3.81
C VAL A 45 16.62 11.18 3.19
N GLY A 46 16.02 12.05 4.00
CA GLY A 46 15.20 13.17 3.53
C GLY A 46 15.99 14.12 2.60
N ASP A 47 17.23 14.46 2.98
CA ASP A 47 18.11 15.31 2.16
C ASP A 47 18.47 14.66 0.82
N LEU A 48 18.73 13.35 0.81
CA LEU A 48 19.00 12.61 -0.42
C LEU A 48 17.76 12.56 -1.33
N LEU A 49 16.58 12.29 -0.75
CA LEU A 49 15.32 12.28 -1.49
C LEU A 49 15.01 13.64 -2.09
N LYS A 50 15.20 14.72 -1.32
CA LYS A 50 15.06 16.11 -1.78
C LYS A 50 16.04 16.45 -2.91
N THR A 51 17.26 15.91 -2.84
CA THR A 51 18.28 16.12 -3.89
C THR A 51 17.88 15.43 -5.20
N LYS A 52 17.34 14.21 -5.13
CA LYS A 52 16.84 13.48 -6.30
C LYS A 52 15.58 14.13 -6.89
N TYR A 53 14.67 14.61 -6.03
CA TYR A 53 13.36 15.14 -6.41
C TYR A 53 13.17 16.58 -5.90
N PRO A 54 13.86 17.59 -6.48
CA PRO A 54 13.85 18.96 -5.96
C PRO A 54 12.51 19.69 -6.07
N HIS A 55 11.56 19.14 -6.84
CA HIS A 55 10.20 19.64 -6.96
C HIS A 55 9.27 19.14 -5.83
N LEU A 56 9.69 18.10 -5.10
CA LEU A 56 8.89 17.45 -4.08
C LEU A 56 9.14 18.12 -2.72
N GLU A 57 8.06 18.50 -2.04
CA GLU A 57 8.15 18.96 -0.66
C GLU A 57 8.41 17.75 0.26
N ILE A 58 9.54 17.76 0.99
CA ILE A 58 9.94 16.69 1.92
C ILE A 58 9.83 17.20 3.35
N VAL A 59 9.02 16.55 4.19
CA VAL A 59 8.74 17.00 5.57
C VAL A 59 8.77 15.83 6.57
N GLY A 60 9.27 16.07 7.79
CA GLY A 60 9.18 15.11 8.91
C GLY A 60 10.22 14.00 8.93
N PHE A 61 11.21 14.04 8.04
CA PHE A 61 12.36 13.13 8.04
C PHE A 61 13.34 13.56 9.13
N ASP A 62 13.10 13.13 10.37
CA ASP A 62 13.89 13.52 11.55
C ASP A 62 14.29 12.34 12.46
N HIS A 63 15.14 12.62 13.44
CA HIS A 63 15.75 11.66 14.37
C HIS A 63 14.77 10.86 15.23
N ASN A 64 13.48 11.21 15.27
CA ASN A 64 12.48 10.42 15.99
C ASN A 64 12.01 9.20 15.18
N SER A 65 12.31 9.15 13.88
CA SER A 65 11.94 8.05 13.00
C SER A 65 12.97 6.93 13.02
N ASP A 66 12.52 5.68 12.89
CA ASP A 66 13.40 4.55 12.68
C ASP A 66 14.00 4.64 11.28
N ILE A 67 15.33 4.63 11.19
CA ILE A 67 16.04 4.77 9.91
C ILE A 67 15.65 3.72 8.86
N ARG A 68 15.19 2.53 9.28
CA ARG A 68 14.74 1.48 8.36
C ARG A 68 13.42 1.87 7.69
N SER A 69 12.47 2.38 8.47
CA SER A 69 11.20 2.91 7.96
C SER A 69 11.45 4.02 6.96
N VAL A 70 12.32 4.98 7.30
CA VAL A 70 12.60 6.15 6.45
C VAL A 70 13.29 5.75 5.14
N ARG A 71 14.21 4.77 5.18
CA ARG A 71 14.83 4.24 3.96
C ARG A 71 13.84 3.51 3.06
N GLU A 72 12.98 2.67 3.63
CA GLU A 72 11.91 1.99 2.87
C GLU A 72 10.94 2.98 2.24
N PHE A 73 10.56 4.02 2.97
CA PHE A 73 9.70 5.08 2.44
C PHE A 73 10.40 5.79 1.26
N ALA A 74 11.62 6.28 1.44
CA ALA A 74 12.33 6.99 0.38
C ALA A 74 12.56 6.10 -0.85
N GLU A 75 12.89 4.83 -0.66
CA GLU A 75 13.06 3.88 -1.76
C GLU A 75 11.75 3.58 -2.48
N ALA A 76 10.63 3.40 -1.77
CA ALA A 76 9.33 3.21 -2.41
C ALA A 76 8.96 4.40 -3.29
N ILE A 77 9.16 5.63 -2.79
CA ILE A 77 8.91 6.84 -3.58
C ILE A 77 9.83 6.91 -4.81
N ASP A 78 11.12 6.61 -4.65
CA ASP A 78 12.09 6.59 -5.74
C ASP A 78 11.70 5.56 -6.81
N ASP A 79 11.37 4.34 -6.41
CA ASP A 79 11.03 3.25 -7.31
C ASP A 79 9.75 3.56 -8.08
N MET A 80 8.72 4.04 -7.37
CA MET A 80 7.43 4.33 -7.98
C MET A 80 7.48 5.56 -8.89
N LEU A 81 8.17 6.65 -8.52
CA LEU A 81 8.34 7.80 -9.41
C LEU A 81 9.18 7.48 -10.66
N ASN A 82 10.11 6.53 -10.56
CA ASN A 82 10.87 6.06 -11.73
C ASN A 82 10.03 5.16 -12.64
N ALA A 83 9.13 4.34 -12.07
CA ALA A 83 8.25 3.45 -12.82
C ALA A 83 7.03 4.17 -13.44
N TYR A 84 6.57 5.25 -12.80
CA TYR A 84 5.36 6.02 -13.15
C TYR A 84 5.66 7.53 -13.23
N PRO A 85 6.46 7.98 -14.21
CA PRO A 85 6.86 9.38 -14.34
C PRO A 85 5.71 10.35 -14.63
N GLU A 86 4.54 9.84 -15.05
CA GLU A 86 3.31 10.61 -15.29
C GLU A 86 2.61 11.02 -13.99
N VAL A 87 2.88 10.32 -12.88
CA VAL A 87 2.31 10.61 -11.57
C VAL A 87 3.04 11.79 -10.93
N VAL A 88 2.29 12.86 -10.63
CA VAL A 88 2.85 14.06 -10.00
C VAL A 88 2.61 14.01 -8.50
N LEU A 89 3.69 13.82 -7.73
CA LEU A 89 3.67 14.04 -6.29
C LEU A 89 4.11 15.47 -5.95
N THR A 90 3.38 16.13 -5.06
CA THR A 90 3.71 17.49 -4.59
C THR A 90 4.40 17.49 -3.23
N LYS A 91 4.10 16.49 -2.39
CA LYS A 91 4.67 16.37 -1.05
C LYS A 91 4.79 14.91 -0.63
N VAL A 92 5.87 14.57 0.06
CA VAL A 92 5.98 13.37 0.88
C VAL A 92 6.33 13.74 2.30
N SER A 93 5.59 13.22 3.28
CA SER A 93 5.84 13.58 4.66
C SER A 93 5.73 12.45 5.66
N ILE A 94 6.39 12.61 6.80
CA ILE A 94 6.16 11.81 8.01
C ILE A 94 5.45 12.71 9.02
N THR A 95 4.22 12.38 9.38
CA THR A 95 3.39 13.26 10.23
C THR A 95 2.35 12.47 11.02
N LYS A 96 1.71 13.13 11.99
CA LYS A 96 0.57 12.53 12.69
C LYS A 96 -0.66 12.53 11.78
N PRO A 97 -1.47 11.46 11.81
CA PRO A 97 -2.69 11.41 11.02
C PRO A 97 -3.67 12.51 11.44
N PRO A 98 -4.43 13.09 10.49
CA PRO A 98 -5.46 14.06 10.81
C PRO A 98 -6.58 13.41 11.66
N PRO A 99 -7.39 14.22 12.37
CA PRO A 99 -8.58 13.72 13.04
C PRO A 99 -9.48 12.95 12.07
N GLY A 100 -9.79 11.68 12.37
CA GLY A 100 -10.59 10.79 11.52
C GLY A 100 -9.80 9.63 10.90
N MET A 101 -8.48 9.76 10.74
CA MET A 101 -7.61 8.70 10.18
C MET A 101 -6.83 7.95 11.28
N LYS A 102 -7.46 7.74 12.44
CA LYS A 102 -6.79 7.04 13.55
C LYS A 102 -6.53 5.59 13.17
N GLY A 103 -5.25 5.20 13.20
CA GLY A 103 -4.83 3.84 12.86
C GLY A 103 -4.39 3.66 11.41
N ALA A 104 -4.53 4.68 10.55
CA ALA A 104 -3.94 4.65 9.21
C ALA A 104 -2.41 4.56 9.31
N TRP A 105 -1.82 3.71 8.47
CA TRP A 105 -0.37 3.54 8.42
C TRP A 105 0.27 4.62 7.57
N ALA A 106 -0.32 4.90 6.43
CA ALA A 106 -0.03 5.99 5.55
C ALA A 106 -1.36 6.46 4.92
N TRP A 107 -1.32 7.54 4.15
CA TRP A 107 -2.46 7.98 3.34
C TRP A 107 -1.99 8.83 2.16
N ALA A 108 -2.70 8.70 1.04
CA ALA A 108 -2.57 9.58 -0.11
C ALA A 108 -3.66 10.66 -0.10
N THR A 109 -3.27 11.92 -0.35
CA THR A 109 -4.21 13.05 -0.48
C THR A 109 -4.17 13.62 -1.89
N PRO A 110 -5.30 13.64 -2.63
CA PRO A 110 -5.34 14.25 -3.95
C PRO A 110 -5.30 15.78 -3.85
N SER A 111 -4.62 16.44 -4.78
CA SER A 111 -4.53 17.89 -4.90
C SER A 111 -4.64 18.33 -6.35
N PRO A 112 -5.61 19.17 -6.73
CA PRO A 112 -5.74 19.64 -8.09
C PRO A 112 -4.56 20.53 -8.48
N THR A 113 -4.04 20.34 -9.68
CA THR A 113 -3.02 21.21 -10.30
C THR A 113 -3.69 22.34 -11.09
N SER A 114 -2.95 23.40 -11.39
CA SER A 114 -3.45 24.54 -12.18
C SER A 114 -3.89 24.17 -13.61
N GLY A 115 -3.55 22.97 -14.10
CA GLY A 115 -3.92 22.46 -15.43
C GLY A 115 -5.14 21.53 -15.45
N GLY A 116 -5.79 21.30 -14.31
CA GLY A 116 -6.94 20.37 -14.20
C GLY A 116 -6.54 18.90 -14.00
N ASN A 117 -5.26 18.57 -14.08
CA ASN A 117 -4.74 17.26 -13.66
C ASN A 117 -4.71 17.17 -12.13
N MET A 118 -4.79 15.96 -11.60
CA MET A 118 -4.61 15.71 -10.18
C MET A 118 -3.14 15.36 -9.87
N SER A 119 -2.64 15.93 -8.79
CA SER A 119 -1.41 15.52 -8.11
C SER A 119 -1.77 14.85 -6.80
N ALA A 120 -0.79 14.26 -6.12
CA ALA A 120 -1.00 13.69 -4.79
C ALA A 120 0.08 14.10 -3.79
N SER A 121 -0.23 14.03 -2.51
CA SER A 121 0.77 13.88 -1.45
C SER A 121 0.66 12.51 -0.82
N ILE A 122 1.79 11.96 -0.36
CA ILE A 122 1.82 10.71 0.40
C ILE A 122 2.39 11.00 1.78
N ASP A 123 1.66 10.65 2.81
CA ASP A 123 2.04 10.91 4.19
C ASP A 123 2.14 9.57 4.95
N LEU A 124 3.29 9.31 5.59
CA LEU A 124 3.49 8.19 6.51
C LEU A 124 3.15 8.62 7.94
N ASN A 125 2.41 7.79 8.65
CA ASN A 125 2.11 8.01 10.06
C ASN A 125 3.41 8.00 10.88
N ALA A 126 3.67 9.08 11.62
CA ALA A 126 4.86 9.24 12.46
C ALA A 126 5.02 8.11 13.50
N ASP A 127 3.93 7.54 14.01
CA ASP A 127 4.01 6.39 14.93
C ASP A 127 4.53 5.12 14.22
N MET A 128 4.14 4.91 12.96
CA MET A 128 4.65 3.81 12.14
C MET A 128 6.09 4.07 11.70
N ALA A 129 6.42 5.32 11.37
CA ALA A 129 7.78 5.71 11.04
C ALA A 129 8.76 5.46 12.20
N ALA A 130 8.31 5.58 13.45
CA ALA A 130 9.12 5.38 14.65
C ALA A 130 9.27 3.90 15.08
N ASP A 131 8.39 2.99 14.64
CA ASP A 131 8.36 1.59 15.12
C ASP A 131 8.38 0.56 13.97
N TRP A 132 9.53 0.49 13.27
CA TRP A 132 9.73 -0.50 12.20
C TRP A 132 9.46 -1.96 12.65
N PRO A 133 9.94 -2.42 13.83
CA PRO A 133 9.63 -3.77 14.31
C PRO A 133 8.13 -4.01 14.54
N GLY A 134 7.40 -3.02 15.06
CA GLY A 134 5.95 -3.07 15.19
C GLY A 134 5.25 -3.20 13.84
N CYS A 135 5.65 -2.40 12.86
CA CYS A 135 5.13 -2.47 11.49
C CYS A 135 5.35 -3.85 10.85
N CYS A 136 6.53 -4.45 11.05
CA CYS A 136 6.82 -5.80 10.58
C CYS A 136 5.83 -6.83 11.12
N GLN A 137 5.61 -6.82 12.44
CA GLN A 137 4.70 -7.75 13.09
C GLN A 137 3.26 -7.51 12.63
N ALA A 138 2.86 -6.25 12.52
CA ALA A 138 1.52 -5.89 12.07
C ALA A 138 1.30 -6.34 10.62
N MET A 139 2.25 -6.10 9.71
CA MET A 139 2.13 -6.46 8.29
C MET A 139 2.09 -7.98 8.11
N GLN A 140 2.87 -8.70 8.92
CA GLN A 140 2.77 -10.16 8.96
C GLN A 140 1.34 -10.62 9.30
N ASN A 141 0.69 -9.97 10.26
CA ASN A 141 -0.68 -10.30 10.61
C ASN A 141 -1.67 -9.92 9.50
N GLU A 142 -1.49 -8.76 8.86
CA GLU A 142 -2.33 -8.34 7.73
C GLU A 142 -2.28 -9.39 6.61
N VAL A 143 -1.07 -9.77 6.18
CA VAL A 143 -0.85 -10.72 5.07
C VAL A 143 -1.37 -12.13 5.41
N VAL A 144 -1.06 -12.66 6.60
CA VAL A 144 -1.49 -14.01 7.01
C VAL A 144 -3.02 -14.12 7.09
N ASN A 145 -3.71 -13.03 7.42
CA ASN A 145 -5.16 -12.99 7.53
C ASN A 145 -5.85 -12.45 6.24
N ASN A 146 -5.09 -12.31 5.14
CA ASN A 146 -5.53 -11.79 3.84
C ASN A 146 -6.18 -10.40 3.94
N TRP A 147 -5.70 -9.56 4.86
CA TRP A 147 -6.15 -8.18 4.92
C TRP A 147 -5.53 -7.32 3.82
N ALA A 148 -4.22 -7.48 3.55
CA ALA A 148 -3.48 -6.69 2.56
C ALA A 148 -2.55 -7.56 1.68
N PHE A 149 -2.26 -7.09 0.47
CA PHE A 149 -1.16 -7.59 -0.36
C PHE A 149 0.16 -6.88 -0.02
N GLY A 150 0.83 -7.29 1.07
CA GLY A 150 2.08 -6.68 1.51
C GLY A 150 3.25 -7.66 1.68
N ASP A 151 4.45 -7.12 1.87
CA ASP A 151 5.64 -7.87 2.29
C ASP A 151 6.01 -7.53 3.74
N PRO A 152 5.86 -8.48 4.69
CA PRO A 152 6.24 -8.27 6.09
C PRO A 152 7.73 -7.97 6.30
N SER A 153 8.59 -8.27 5.32
CA SER A 153 10.02 -7.95 5.36
C SER A 153 10.33 -6.50 4.95
N ARG A 154 9.36 -5.82 4.33
CA ARG A 154 9.42 -4.41 3.92
C ARG A 154 8.06 -3.72 4.18
N PRO A 155 7.64 -3.62 5.46
CA PRO A 155 6.28 -3.20 5.80
C PRO A 155 5.97 -1.75 5.42
N VAL A 156 6.95 -0.85 5.55
CA VAL A 156 6.77 0.56 5.20
C VAL A 156 6.80 0.72 3.69
N TYR A 157 7.70 0.03 3.00
CA TYR A 157 7.72 0.01 1.54
C TYR A 157 6.37 -0.43 0.97
N SER A 158 5.82 -1.53 1.50
CA SER A 158 4.52 -2.07 1.07
C SER A 158 3.39 -1.06 1.26
N ALA A 159 3.33 -0.41 2.42
CA ALA A 159 2.33 0.62 2.69
C ALA A 159 2.47 1.82 1.73
N ILE A 160 3.69 2.29 1.47
CA ILE A 160 3.90 3.41 0.53
C ILE A 160 3.57 3.04 -0.91
N VAL A 161 3.84 1.80 -1.34
CA VAL A 161 3.42 1.31 -2.67
C VAL A 161 1.89 1.31 -2.79
N HIS A 162 1.16 0.90 -1.74
CA HIS A 162 -0.29 1.01 -1.69
C HIS A 162 -0.76 2.46 -1.86
N GLU A 163 -0.21 3.39 -1.08
CA GLU A 163 -0.55 4.82 -1.22
C GLU A 163 -0.20 5.38 -2.60
N PHE A 164 0.88 4.89 -3.20
CA PHE A 164 1.23 5.27 -4.57
C PHE A 164 0.20 4.73 -5.58
N GLY A 165 -0.40 3.56 -5.33
CA GLY A 165 -1.54 3.06 -6.09
C GLY A 165 -2.70 4.06 -6.10
N HIS A 166 -3.03 4.67 -4.96
CA HIS A 166 -4.00 5.77 -4.93
C HIS A 166 -3.52 7.01 -5.70
N ALA A 167 -2.22 7.34 -5.66
CA ALA A 167 -1.69 8.45 -6.46
C ALA A 167 -1.81 8.20 -7.96
N VAL A 168 -1.64 6.96 -8.42
CA VAL A 168 -1.89 6.54 -9.81
C VAL A 168 -3.37 6.67 -10.16
N ASP A 169 -4.27 6.18 -9.28
CA ASP A 169 -5.72 6.35 -9.46
C ASP A 169 -6.06 7.84 -9.61
N PHE A 170 -5.57 8.69 -8.70
CA PHE A 170 -5.76 10.14 -8.79
C PHE A 170 -5.24 10.73 -10.10
N ALA A 171 -4.03 10.36 -10.53
CA ALA A 171 -3.42 10.89 -11.75
C ALA A 171 -4.21 10.53 -13.02
N ALA A 172 -4.93 9.41 -13.02
CA ALA A 172 -5.85 9.03 -14.10
C ALA A 172 -7.12 9.91 -14.13
N LEU A 173 -7.41 10.67 -13.06
CA LEU A 173 -8.60 11.52 -12.97
C LEU A 173 -8.34 12.92 -13.55
N LYS A 174 -9.10 13.30 -14.59
CA LYS A 174 -9.21 14.70 -15.05
C LYS A 174 -10.48 15.39 -14.55
N SER A 175 -11.43 14.61 -14.01
CA SER A 175 -12.70 15.08 -13.46
C SER A 175 -13.37 14.04 -12.55
N LEU A 176 -14.36 14.48 -11.74
CA LEU A 176 -15.20 13.57 -10.94
C LEU A 176 -15.97 12.55 -11.80
N ARG A 177 -16.37 12.94 -13.02
CA ARG A 177 -17.09 12.04 -13.94
C ARG A 177 -16.20 10.90 -14.43
N GLU A 178 -14.94 11.19 -14.73
CA GLU A 178 -13.98 10.15 -15.14
C GLU A 178 -13.64 9.21 -13.99
N LYS A 179 -13.67 9.70 -12.74
CA LYS A 179 -13.56 8.86 -11.54
C LYS A 179 -14.68 7.82 -11.46
N GLU A 180 -15.93 8.27 -11.60
CA GLU A 180 -17.08 7.36 -11.62
C GLU A 180 -16.96 6.35 -12.76
N ALA A 181 -16.54 6.78 -13.96
CA ALA A 181 -16.33 5.87 -15.09
C ALA A 181 -15.23 4.82 -14.82
N MET A 182 -14.11 5.21 -14.20
CA MET A 182 -13.04 4.30 -13.80
C MET A 182 -13.53 3.26 -12.80
N HIS A 183 -14.33 3.69 -11.81
CA HIS A 183 -14.87 2.81 -10.80
C HIS A 183 -15.87 1.79 -11.38
N GLU A 184 -16.72 2.21 -12.32
CA GLU A 184 -17.62 1.30 -13.04
C GLU A 184 -16.84 0.33 -13.95
N GLU A 185 -15.80 0.82 -14.63
CA GLU A 185 -14.95 -0.03 -15.46
C GLU A 185 -14.18 -1.07 -14.62
N THR A 186 -13.73 -0.69 -13.42
CA THR A 186 -13.12 -1.60 -12.43
C THR A 186 -14.06 -2.77 -12.12
N LYS A 187 -15.34 -2.48 -11.85
CA LYS A 187 -16.36 -3.53 -11.60
C LYS A 187 -16.59 -4.39 -12.84
N ARG A 188 -16.63 -3.78 -14.04
CA ARG A 188 -16.81 -4.49 -15.30
C ARG A 188 -15.67 -5.47 -15.59
N VAL A 189 -14.42 -5.04 -15.41
CA VAL A 189 -13.23 -5.89 -15.59
C VAL A 189 -13.28 -7.12 -14.68
N LEU A 190 -13.63 -6.93 -13.40
CA LEU A 190 -13.74 -8.03 -12.44
C LEU A 190 -14.88 -9.00 -12.79
N LEU A 191 -16.03 -8.48 -13.22
CA LEU A 191 -17.17 -9.30 -13.64
C LEU A 191 -16.84 -10.10 -14.91
N ASP A 192 -16.19 -9.47 -15.90
CA ASP A 192 -15.77 -10.12 -17.13
C ASP A 192 -14.74 -11.23 -16.83
N LEU A 193 -13.77 -10.99 -15.94
CA LEU A 193 -12.82 -12.03 -15.51
C LEU A 193 -13.51 -13.19 -14.82
N TRP A 194 -14.39 -12.92 -13.86
CA TRP A 194 -15.18 -13.95 -13.20
C TRP A 194 -15.96 -14.80 -14.20
N TYR A 195 -16.70 -14.15 -15.11
CA TYR A 195 -17.52 -14.84 -16.10
C TYR A 195 -16.68 -15.78 -16.99
N ASN A 196 -15.46 -15.37 -17.32
CA ASN A 196 -14.57 -16.15 -18.19
C ASN A 196 -13.75 -17.22 -17.46
N THR A 197 -13.61 -17.16 -16.14
CA THR A 197 -12.68 -18.04 -15.39
C THR A 197 -13.32 -18.88 -14.29
N ALA A 198 -14.47 -18.46 -13.74
CA ALA A 198 -15.05 -19.06 -12.54
C ALA A 198 -16.58 -18.85 -12.44
N ALA A 199 -17.30 -18.83 -13.58
CA ALA A 199 -18.74 -18.56 -13.62
C ALA A 199 -19.60 -19.59 -12.84
N ASP A 200 -19.03 -20.74 -12.48
CA ASP A 200 -19.65 -21.76 -11.64
C ASP A 200 -19.55 -21.46 -10.13
N VAL A 201 -18.72 -20.49 -9.73
CA VAL A 201 -18.60 -19.98 -8.37
C VAL A 201 -19.41 -18.70 -8.23
N GLN A 202 -20.12 -18.48 -7.11
CA GLN A 202 -20.82 -17.22 -6.86
C GLN A 202 -19.82 -16.04 -6.87
N TYR A 203 -20.13 -14.97 -7.62
CA TYR A 203 -19.23 -13.83 -7.83
C TYR A 203 -18.58 -13.29 -6.55
N GLY A 204 -19.37 -12.94 -5.52
CA GLY A 204 -18.81 -12.42 -4.26
C GLY A 204 -17.89 -13.41 -3.53
N THR A 205 -18.16 -14.71 -3.62
CA THR A 205 -17.29 -15.76 -3.05
C THR A 205 -15.98 -15.87 -3.83
N TRP A 206 -16.06 -15.85 -5.16
CA TRP A 206 -14.87 -15.80 -6.01
C TRP A 206 -14.04 -14.55 -5.71
N LEU A 207 -14.67 -13.37 -5.67
CA LEU A 207 -14.02 -12.08 -5.48
C LEU A 207 -13.29 -11.99 -4.13
N ARG A 208 -13.89 -12.48 -3.03
CA ARG A 208 -13.22 -12.57 -1.71
C ARG A 208 -12.04 -13.53 -1.69
N GLY A 209 -12.00 -14.51 -2.59
CA GLY A 209 -10.82 -15.36 -2.80
C GLY A 209 -9.75 -14.71 -3.68
N GLN A 210 -10.12 -13.72 -4.49
CA GLN A 210 -9.22 -13.02 -5.41
C GLN A 210 -8.64 -11.73 -4.85
N MET A 211 -9.31 -11.04 -3.93
CA MET A 211 -8.85 -9.76 -3.38
C MET A 211 -8.52 -9.85 -1.89
N SER A 212 -7.82 -8.85 -1.38
CA SER A 212 -7.58 -8.70 0.06
C SER A 212 -8.83 -8.11 0.74
N LYS A 213 -8.94 -8.22 2.07
CA LYS A 213 -10.09 -7.63 2.79
C LYS A 213 -10.11 -6.11 2.73
N TYR A 214 -8.94 -5.45 2.63
CA TYR A 214 -8.88 -4.00 2.41
C TYR A 214 -9.63 -3.57 1.16
N SER A 215 -9.64 -4.39 0.11
CA SER A 215 -10.38 -4.11 -1.12
C SER A 215 -11.90 -3.94 -0.94
N PHE A 216 -12.47 -4.33 0.21
CA PHE A 216 -13.90 -4.22 0.52
C PHE A 216 -14.21 -3.12 1.54
N LEU A 217 -13.20 -2.51 2.16
CA LEU A 217 -13.40 -1.47 3.16
C LEU A 217 -13.74 -0.14 2.49
N ASP A 218 -14.74 0.55 3.02
CA ASP A 218 -14.87 2.00 2.80
C ASP A 218 -14.04 2.71 3.87
N PRO A 219 -12.97 3.44 3.50
CA PRO A 219 -12.13 4.16 4.45
C PRO A 219 -12.85 5.35 5.13
N ASN A 220 -14.03 5.74 4.65
CA ASN A 220 -14.83 6.83 5.22
C ASN A 220 -15.90 6.33 6.20
N GLU A 221 -16.08 5.02 6.33
CA GLU A 221 -17.08 4.43 7.22
C GLU A 221 -16.43 3.76 8.43
N GLU A 222 -16.82 4.18 9.63
CA GLU A 222 -16.33 3.65 10.91
C GLU A 222 -16.63 2.14 11.09
N TYR A 223 -17.62 1.62 10.35
CA TYR A 223 -18.08 0.23 10.40
C TYR A 223 -18.28 -0.34 9.00
N SER A 224 -17.26 -0.24 8.13
CA SER A 224 -17.33 -0.85 6.80
C SER A 224 -17.43 -2.38 6.86
N ASP A 225 -18.33 -2.94 6.05
CA ASP A 225 -18.60 -4.37 5.98
C ASP A 225 -17.56 -5.08 5.11
N VAL A 226 -16.56 -5.71 5.74
CA VAL A 226 -15.55 -6.53 5.06
C VAL A 226 -16.13 -7.75 4.34
N ASP A 227 -17.36 -8.14 4.66
CA ASP A 227 -18.07 -9.25 4.02
C ASP A 227 -18.96 -8.77 2.85
N ALA A 228 -18.82 -7.50 2.43
CA ALA A 228 -19.53 -6.95 1.28
C ALA A 228 -19.39 -7.84 0.03
N GLU A 229 -20.46 -7.86 -0.77
CA GLU A 229 -20.50 -8.61 -2.03
C GLU A 229 -19.79 -7.87 -3.17
N GLU A 230 -19.47 -6.59 -2.96
CA GLU A 230 -18.76 -5.72 -3.91
C GLU A 230 -17.52 -5.12 -3.25
N VAL A 231 -16.48 -4.93 -4.05
CA VAL A 231 -15.27 -4.20 -3.65
C VAL A 231 -15.52 -2.70 -3.62
N HIS A 232 -14.78 -2.01 -2.76
CA HIS A 232 -14.67 -0.56 -2.79
C HIS A 232 -13.64 -0.17 -3.88
N PRO A 233 -14.03 0.49 -4.98
CA PRO A 233 -13.15 0.71 -6.14
C PRO A 233 -11.85 1.44 -5.80
N PHE A 234 -11.88 2.35 -4.83
CA PHE A 234 -10.70 3.11 -4.43
C PHE A 234 -9.63 2.21 -3.78
N GLU A 235 -10.03 1.27 -2.92
CA GLU A 235 -9.11 0.37 -2.21
C GLU A 235 -8.68 -0.81 -3.09
N VAL A 236 -9.60 -1.38 -3.87
CA VAL A 236 -9.27 -2.54 -4.73
C VAL A 236 -8.23 -2.20 -5.79
N LEU A 237 -8.23 -0.97 -6.30
CA LEU A 237 -7.23 -0.49 -7.26
C LEU A 237 -5.85 -0.36 -6.59
N ALA A 238 -5.76 0.23 -5.40
CA ALA A 238 -4.51 0.33 -4.66
C ALA A 238 -3.97 -1.04 -4.22
N GLU A 239 -4.84 -1.94 -3.78
CA GLU A 239 -4.45 -3.31 -3.43
C GLU A 239 -3.98 -4.11 -4.66
N ALA A 240 -4.69 -4.00 -5.78
CA ALA A 240 -4.27 -4.61 -7.05
C ALA A 240 -2.91 -4.06 -7.51
N PHE A 241 -2.72 -2.74 -7.39
CA PHE A 241 -1.44 -2.11 -7.70
C PHE A 241 -0.31 -2.67 -6.84
N THR A 242 -0.55 -2.75 -5.53
CA THR A 242 0.43 -3.28 -4.56
C THR A 242 0.80 -4.73 -4.84
N ASP A 243 -0.19 -5.59 -5.12
CA ASP A 243 0.06 -6.99 -5.47
C ASP A 243 0.98 -7.10 -6.69
N VAL A 244 0.73 -6.31 -7.75
CA VAL A 244 1.56 -6.34 -8.96
C VAL A 244 2.96 -5.79 -8.72
N GLU A 245 3.10 -4.65 -8.04
CA GLU A 245 4.41 -4.05 -7.81
C GLU A 245 5.29 -4.89 -6.85
N LEU A 246 4.69 -5.63 -5.91
CA LEU A 246 5.44 -6.48 -4.99
C LEU A 246 5.68 -7.90 -5.52
N ASN A 247 4.73 -8.48 -6.26
CA ASN A 247 4.78 -9.89 -6.68
C ASN A 247 5.06 -10.09 -8.17
N GLY A 248 4.97 -9.04 -8.99
CA GLY A 248 5.23 -9.08 -10.43
C GLY A 248 4.43 -10.16 -11.15
N ASP A 249 5.10 -11.07 -11.85
CA ASP A 249 4.47 -12.18 -12.56
C ASP A 249 3.67 -13.13 -11.64
N ASN A 250 3.97 -13.15 -10.34
CA ASN A 250 3.26 -13.98 -9.36
C ASN A 250 2.01 -13.30 -8.78
N ALA A 251 1.74 -12.04 -9.14
CA ALA A 251 0.51 -11.35 -8.74
C ALA A 251 -0.74 -12.07 -9.27
N ARG A 252 -1.87 -11.83 -8.61
CA ARG A 252 -3.16 -12.43 -9.02
C ARG A 252 -3.60 -11.88 -10.37
N GLU A 253 -4.32 -12.68 -11.14
CA GLU A 253 -4.82 -12.26 -12.46
C GLU A 253 -5.81 -11.09 -12.38
N THR A 254 -6.61 -11.02 -11.31
CA THR A 254 -7.45 -9.85 -11.00
C THR A 254 -6.61 -8.60 -10.80
N SER A 255 -5.55 -8.70 -9.99
CA SER A 255 -4.63 -7.59 -9.71
C SER A 255 -3.94 -7.10 -10.98
N LYS A 256 -3.45 -8.01 -11.84
CA LYS A 256 -2.84 -7.67 -13.13
C LYS A 256 -3.80 -6.95 -14.07
N ALA A 257 -5.06 -7.39 -14.13
CA ALA A 257 -6.06 -6.76 -14.99
C ALA A 257 -6.41 -5.33 -14.53
N LEU A 258 -6.57 -5.13 -13.21
CA LEU A 258 -6.83 -3.82 -12.64
C LEU A 258 -5.62 -2.88 -12.73
N HIS A 259 -4.42 -3.39 -12.48
CA HIS A 259 -3.18 -2.64 -12.68
C HIS A 259 -3.03 -2.18 -14.13
N LYS A 260 -3.34 -3.06 -15.10
CA LYS A 260 -3.36 -2.70 -16.52
C LYS A 260 -4.38 -1.59 -16.80
N LEU A 261 -5.60 -1.69 -16.26
CA LEU A 261 -6.62 -0.65 -16.40
C LEU A 261 -6.11 0.70 -15.90
N MET A 262 -5.47 0.74 -14.73
CA MET A 262 -4.89 1.97 -14.18
C MET A 262 -3.82 2.55 -15.10
N LYS A 263 -2.89 1.71 -15.59
CA LYS A 263 -1.80 2.13 -16.48
C LYS A 263 -2.29 2.66 -17.82
N ASP A 264 -3.27 1.99 -18.42
CA ASP A 264 -3.87 2.41 -19.70
C ASP A 264 -4.61 3.76 -19.57
N SER A 265 -4.94 4.16 -18.34
CA SER A 265 -5.71 5.37 -18.04
C SER A 265 -4.84 6.57 -17.63
N LEU A 266 -3.53 6.36 -17.43
CA LEU A 266 -2.58 7.46 -17.25
C LEU A 266 -2.48 8.30 -18.54
N PRO A 267 -2.23 9.62 -18.42
CA PRO A 267 -2.25 10.56 -19.55
C PRO A 267 -1.08 10.43 -20.53
#